data_AF-A0A5C6LU45-F1
#
_entry.id   AF-A0A5C6LU45-F1
#
_cell.length_a   1.000
_cell.length_b   1.000
_cell.length_c   1.000
_cell.angle_alpha   90.00
_cell.angle_beta   90.00
_cell.angle_gamma   90.00
#
_symmetry.space_group_name_H-M   'P 1'
#
loop_
_entity.id
_entity.type
_entity.pdbx_description
1 polymer ?
#
loop_
_entity_poly.entity_id
_entity_poly.type
_entity_poly.pdbx_seq_one_letter_code
_entity_poly.pdbx_strand_id
1 'polypeptide(L)'
;MRRTMGPSMSTPPPADQTIVTPVPLMLTISKDLTETTLVASPAGPAIFLFGQFTVLDNEGNNITRLFSPLLKELFLLLLLHSIPDKKGITSDRINEVLWPGRSGKDARNNRSVNIVKLKNLLDKVGPYTLEKVNDKWLLYFNDEQVSIDLLQYFEKAATDIPEQISTLVTLTARGGLLTETEYGWLDKFKSDISTGITTLFLHQLQRNTHKYAPDN
;
A
#
# COMPACT_ATOMS: atom_id res chain seq x y z
N MET A 1 -82.38 51.59 -21.38
CA MET A 1 -81.45 51.96 -20.29
C MET A 1 -80.15 51.16 -20.45
N ARG A 2 -79.10 51.76 -21.03
CA ARG A 2 -77.76 51.14 -21.15
C ARG A 2 -76.90 51.65 -20.01
N ARG A 3 -76.41 50.75 -19.15
CA ARG A 3 -75.42 51.03 -18.10
C ARG A 3 -74.03 51.06 -18.74
N THR A 4 -73.30 52.14 -18.51
CA THR A 4 -71.89 52.34 -18.89
C THR A 4 -70.98 51.65 -17.85
N MET A 5 -70.12 50.74 -18.31
CA MET A 5 -69.04 50.15 -17.52
C MET A 5 -67.87 51.13 -17.44
N GLY A 6 -67.37 51.38 -16.22
CA GLY A 6 -66.12 52.11 -15.97
C GLY A 6 -64.88 51.24 -16.24
N PRO A 7 -63.69 51.85 -16.38
CA PRO A 7 -62.51 51.18 -16.91
C PRO A 7 -61.85 50.25 -15.89
N SER A 8 -61.44 49.08 -16.38
CA SER A 8 -60.65 48.07 -15.68
C SER A 8 -59.22 48.57 -15.47
N MET A 9 -58.80 48.72 -14.21
CA MET A 9 -57.39 48.98 -13.85
C MET A 9 -56.61 47.66 -13.88
N SER A 10 -55.67 47.58 -14.82
CA SER A 10 -54.74 46.46 -14.98
C SER A 10 -53.63 46.57 -13.92
N THR A 11 -53.53 45.57 -13.04
CA THR A 11 -52.38 45.39 -12.13
C THR A 11 -51.14 44.97 -12.94
N PRO A 12 -49.94 45.48 -12.62
CA PRO A 12 -48.72 45.06 -13.29
C PRO A 12 -48.35 43.61 -12.89
N PRO A 13 -47.74 42.83 -13.79
CA PRO A 13 -47.32 41.47 -13.48
C PRO A 13 -46.19 41.47 -12.44
N PRO A 14 -46.09 40.43 -11.58
CA PRO A 14 -45.00 40.31 -10.63
C PRO A 14 -43.67 40.08 -11.35
N ALA A 15 -42.61 40.69 -10.83
CA ALA A 15 -41.26 40.60 -11.36
C ALA A 15 -40.75 39.15 -11.39
N ASP A 16 -40.15 38.78 -12.51
CA ASP A 16 -39.55 37.48 -12.80
C ASP A 16 -38.42 37.19 -11.80
N GLN A 17 -38.67 36.32 -10.82
CA GLN A 17 -37.61 35.83 -9.94
C GLN A 17 -36.89 34.67 -10.65
N THR A 18 -35.77 34.99 -11.28
CA THR A 18 -34.85 34.00 -11.85
C THR A 18 -34.22 33.21 -10.69
N ILE A 19 -34.67 31.97 -10.52
CA ILE A 19 -34.03 31.00 -9.61
C ILE A 19 -32.69 30.63 -10.25
N VAL A 20 -31.59 31.19 -9.73
CA VAL A 20 -30.24 30.78 -10.11
C VAL A 20 -29.93 29.47 -9.39
N THR A 21 -30.13 28.34 -10.06
CA THR A 21 -29.58 27.05 -9.60
C THR A 21 -28.05 27.08 -9.73
N PRO A 22 -27.28 26.77 -8.68
CA PRO A 22 -25.83 26.71 -8.81
C PRO A 22 -25.47 25.51 -9.69
N VAL A 23 -24.83 25.78 -10.83
CA VAL A 23 -24.23 24.75 -11.68
C VAL A 23 -23.08 24.12 -10.89
N PRO A 24 -23.04 22.78 -10.72
CA PRO A 24 -21.92 22.14 -10.05
C PRO A 24 -20.65 22.37 -10.88
N LEU A 25 -19.61 22.91 -10.24
CA LEU A 25 -18.29 23.06 -10.85
C LEU A 25 -17.72 21.65 -11.08
N MET A 26 -17.85 21.15 -12.30
CA MET A 26 -17.12 19.96 -12.75
C MET A 26 -15.65 20.34 -12.88
N LEU A 27 -14.84 19.93 -11.90
CA LEU A 27 -13.39 19.95 -12.00
C LEU A 27 -13.00 19.02 -13.16
N THR A 28 -12.77 19.62 -14.33
CA THR A 28 -12.18 18.93 -15.47
C THR A 28 -10.71 18.74 -15.13
N ILE A 29 -10.37 17.60 -14.53
CA ILE A 29 -8.96 17.20 -14.40
C ILE A 29 -8.49 16.90 -15.81
N SER A 30 -7.78 17.86 -16.42
CA SER A 30 -7.07 17.65 -17.66
C SER A 30 -6.17 16.43 -17.51
N LYS A 31 -6.40 15.46 -18.37
CA LYS A 31 -5.69 14.20 -18.50
C LYS A 31 -4.31 14.49 -19.11
N ASP A 32 -3.43 15.12 -18.34
CA ASP A 32 -2.04 15.35 -18.74
C ASP A 32 -1.10 15.36 -17.52
N LEU A 33 -1.05 14.20 -16.85
CA LEU A 33 0.00 13.83 -15.91
C LEU A 33 0.47 12.42 -16.26
N THR A 34 0.89 12.23 -17.51
CA THR A 34 1.72 11.10 -17.92
C THR A 34 3.02 11.63 -18.50
N GLU A 35 3.71 12.47 -17.75
CA GLU A 35 5.16 12.61 -17.86
C GLU A 35 5.78 12.03 -16.59
N THR A 36 6.03 10.72 -16.67
CA THR A 36 7.29 10.08 -16.28
C THR A 36 8.14 10.89 -15.31
N THR A 37 7.73 10.94 -14.05
CA THR A 37 8.72 11.15 -12.98
C THR A 37 9.42 9.81 -12.82
N LEU A 38 10.56 9.66 -13.51
CA LEU A 38 11.55 8.66 -13.18
C LEU A 38 11.98 8.94 -11.73
N VAL A 39 11.25 8.37 -10.78
CA VAL A 39 11.79 8.15 -9.44
C VAL A 39 13.06 7.35 -9.71
N ALA A 40 14.22 7.96 -9.48
CA ALA A 40 15.51 7.32 -9.70
C ALA A 40 15.41 5.89 -9.16
N SER A 41 15.57 4.90 -10.04
CA SER A 41 15.61 3.51 -9.62
C SER A 41 16.67 3.44 -8.52
N PRO A 42 16.36 2.97 -7.30
CA PRO A 42 17.35 2.99 -6.25
C PRO A 42 18.60 2.29 -6.79
N ALA A 43 19.74 2.97 -6.68
CA ALA A 43 21.01 2.51 -7.23
C ALA A 43 21.60 1.33 -6.43
N GLY A 44 20.74 0.55 -5.77
CA GLY A 44 21.07 -0.51 -4.84
C GLY A 44 19.85 -1.39 -4.56
N PRO A 45 20.03 -2.42 -3.72
CA PRO A 45 19.03 -3.47 -3.57
C PRO A 45 17.79 -2.97 -2.83
N ALA A 46 16.65 -3.35 -3.37
CA ALA A 46 15.37 -2.89 -2.88
C ALA A 46 14.29 -3.96 -3.04
N ILE A 47 13.38 -4.04 -2.08
CA ILE A 47 12.17 -4.85 -2.13
C ILE A 47 10.99 -3.90 -1.97
N PHE A 48 10.15 -3.82 -3.00
CA PHE A 48 8.92 -3.05 -2.98
C PHE A 48 7.72 -3.97 -2.80
N LEU A 49 6.98 -3.73 -1.72
CA LEU A 49 5.74 -4.39 -1.38
C LEU A 49 4.52 -3.47 -1.57
N PHE A 50 4.71 -2.15 -1.63
CA PHE A 50 3.65 -1.23 -2.07
C PHE A 50 3.57 -1.19 -3.61
N GLY A 51 2.34 -1.33 -4.11
CA GLY A 51 2.05 -1.55 -5.53
C GLY A 51 2.35 -2.99 -5.97
N GLN A 52 2.89 -3.12 -7.18
CA GLN A 52 3.34 -4.40 -7.71
C GLN A 52 4.61 -4.87 -6.98
N PHE A 53 4.61 -6.14 -6.56
CA PHE A 53 5.79 -6.79 -5.99
C PHE A 53 7.00 -6.63 -6.91
N THR A 54 8.04 -5.97 -6.42
CA THR A 54 9.28 -5.73 -7.18
C THR A 54 10.50 -6.02 -6.32
N VAL A 55 11.49 -6.71 -6.88
CA VAL A 55 12.78 -6.97 -6.21
C VAL A 55 13.91 -6.53 -7.12
N LEU A 56 14.81 -5.71 -6.58
CA LEU A 56 16.06 -5.31 -7.20
C LEU A 56 17.23 -6.01 -6.51
N ASP A 57 18.18 -6.49 -7.30
CA ASP A 57 19.42 -7.07 -6.79
C ASP A 57 20.41 -5.99 -6.31
N ASN A 58 21.57 -6.42 -5.82
CA ASN A 58 22.63 -5.55 -5.30
C ASN A 58 23.20 -4.56 -6.33
N GLU A 59 23.00 -4.81 -7.63
CA GLU A 59 23.38 -3.93 -8.74
C GLU A 59 22.21 -3.02 -9.19
N GLY A 60 21.04 -3.15 -8.57
CA GLY A 60 19.82 -2.42 -8.93
C GLY A 60 19.05 -3.02 -10.11
N ASN A 61 19.42 -4.21 -10.60
CA ASN A 61 18.70 -4.89 -11.67
C ASN A 61 17.39 -5.48 -11.14
N ASN A 62 16.33 -5.36 -11.94
CA ASN A 62 15.04 -5.96 -11.58
C ASN A 62 15.07 -7.49 -11.76
N ILE A 63 15.13 -8.21 -10.63
CA ILE A 63 15.12 -9.68 -10.58
C ILE A 63 13.77 -10.28 -10.20
N THR A 64 12.70 -9.47 -10.18
CA THR A 64 11.34 -9.89 -9.78
C THR A 64 10.90 -11.16 -10.50
N ARG A 65 11.21 -11.29 -11.80
CA ARG A 65 10.83 -12.46 -12.62
C ARG A 65 11.49 -13.76 -12.19
N LEU A 66 12.58 -13.71 -11.41
CA LEU A 66 13.23 -14.90 -10.87
C LEU A 66 12.44 -15.52 -9.70
N PHE A 67 11.58 -14.73 -9.05
CA PHE A 67 10.66 -15.24 -8.04
C PHE A 67 9.47 -15.92 -8.73
N SER A 68 9.57 -17.23 -8.93
CA SER A 68 8.44 -18.04 -9.37
C SER A 68 7.24 -17.88 -8.41
N PRO A 69 5.99 -18.15 -8.83
CA PRO A 69 4.82 -17.97 -7.97
C PRO A 69 4.97 -18.60 -6.58
N LEU A 70 5.53 -19.81 -6.50
CA LEU A 70 5.78 -20.52 -5.25
C LEU A 70 6.91 -19.87 -4.41
N LEU A 71 8.00 -19.41 -5.04
CA LEU A 71 9.10 -18.75 -4.33
C LEU A 71 8.67 -17.36 -3.83
N LYS A 72 7.86 -16.64 -4.60
CA LYS A 72 7.23 -15.39 -4.19
C LYS A 72 6.32 -15.60 -2.98
N GLU A 73 5.43 -16.60 -3.02
CA GLU A 73 4.53 -16.86 -1.89
C GLU A 73 5.30 -17.28 -0.62
N LEU A 74 6.30 -18.17 -0.76
CA LEU A 74 7.16 -18.57 0.34
C LEU A 74 7.93 -17.38 0.94
N PHE A 75 8.48 -16.52 0.08
CA PHE A 75 9.16 -15.30 0.50
C PHE A 75 8.24 -14.38 1.30
N LEU A 76 7.03 -14.12 0.79
CA LEU A 76 6.06 -13.24 1.44
C LEU A 76 5.56 -13.83 2.77
N LEU A 77 5.34 -15.15 2.85
CA LEU A 77 5.01 -15.81 4.11
C LEU A 77 6.10 -15.59 5.16
N LEU A 78 7.37 -15.76 4.79
CA LEU A 78 8.50 -15.57 5.69
C LEU A 78 8.64 -14.11 6.11
N LEU A 79 8.64 -13.18 5.15
CA LEU A 79 8.88 -11.76 5.43
C LEU A 79 7.73 -11.14 6.22
N LEU A 80 6.49 -11.26 5.76
CA LEU A 80 5.33 -10.59 6.37
C LEU A 80 5.01 -11.12 7.78
N HIS A 81 5.32 -12.37 8.09
CA HIS A 81 5.19 -12.88 9.46
C HIS A 81 6.37 -12.51 10.35
N SER A 82 7.50 -12.10 9.78
CA SER A 82 8.67 -11.66 10.52
C SER A 82 8.62 -10.18 10.89
N ILE A 83 7.89 -9.35 10.13
CA ILE A 83 7.84 -7.90 10.35
C ILE A 83 6.46 -7.45 10.89
N PRO A 84 6.38 -6.35 11.65
CA PRO A 84 7.51 -5.67 12.29
C PRO A 84 7.98 -6.38 13.57
N ASP A 85 7.15 -7.25 14.17
CA ASP A 85 7.30 -7.71 15.56
C ASP A 85 8.18 -8.97 15.77
N LYS A 86 8.85 -9.46 14.73
CA LYS A 86 9.67 -10.68 14.80
C LYS A 86 8.92 -11.94 15.28
N LYS A 87 7.64 -12.05 14.93
CA LYS A 87 6.78 -13.18 15.35
C LYS A 87 7.14 -14.49 14.65
N GLY A 88 7.47 -14.42 13.37
CA GLY A 88 7.80 -15.57 12.52
C GLY A 88 6.62 -16.48 12.21
N ILE A 89 6.91 -17.52 11.41
CA ILE A 89 5.91 -18.50 10.95
C ILE A 89 6.38 -19.93 11.18
N THR A 90 5.49 -20.81 11.66
CA THR A 90 5.83 -22.22 11.91
C THR A 90 6.02 -22.99 10.61
N SER A 91 6.79 -24.08 10.70
CA SER A 91 6.98 -25.02 9.62
C SER A 91 5.66 -25.65 9.13
N ASP A 92 4.77 -25.96 10.06
CA ASP A 92 3.47 -26.56 9.74
C ASP A 92 2.56 -25.55 9.03
N ARG A 93 2.55 -24.29 9.47
CA ARG A 93 1.78 -23.25 8.79
C ARG A 93 2.26 -23.00 7.36
N ILE A 94 3.58 -22.95 7.12
CA ILE A 94 4.13 -22.87 5.75
C ILE A 94 3.63 -24.06 4.93
N ASN A 95 3.67 -25.27 5.49
CA ASN A 95 3.29 -26.48 4.78
C ASN A 95 1.80 -26.51 4.42
N GLU A 96 0.93 -26.13 5.36
CA GLU A 96 -0.51 -26.04 5.16
C GLU A 96 -0.87 -25.07 4.03
N VAL A 97 -0.19 -23.93 3.97
CA VAL A 97 -0.45 -22.90 2.96
C VAL A 97 0.08 -23.32 1.59
N LEU A 98 1.34 -23.76 1.50
CA LEU A 98 2.00 -23.99 0.21
C LEU A 98 1.76 -25.40 -0.37
N TRP A 99 1.51 -26.39 0.48
CA TRP A 99 1.34 -27.79 0.09
C TRP A 99 0.14 -28.45 0.79
N PRO A 100 -1.08 -27.88 0.63
CA PRO A 100 -2.26 -28.44 1.26
C PRO A 100 -2.48 -29.90 0.81
N GLY A 101 -2.83 -30.76 1.77
CA GLY A 101 -3.10 -32.19 1.53
C GLY A 101 -1.88 -33.06 1.25
N ARG A 102 -0.65 -32.54 1.29
CA ARG A 102 0.58 -33.36 1.22
C ARG A 102 0.91 -33.99 2.56
N SER A 103 1.56 -35.16 2.53
CA SER A 103 2.11 -35.76 3.74
C SER A 103 3.14 -34.83 4.40
N GLY A 104 3.24 -34.86 5.73
CA GLY A 104 4.21 -34.03 6.45
C GLY A 104 5.66 -34.25 5.99
N LYS A 105 6.01 -35.48 5.59
CA LYS A 105 7.32 -35.83 5.03
C LYS A 105 7.56 -35.15 3.68
N ASP A 106 6.58 -35.22 2.77
CA ASP A 106 6.73 -34.64 1.43
C ASP A 106 6.73 -33.11 1.49
N ALA A 107 5.86 -32.51 2.30
CA ALA A 107 5.83 -31.06 2.50
C ALA A 107 7.15 -30.55 3.09
N ARG A 108 7.73 -31.27 4.08
CA ARG A 108 9.06 -30.93 4.64
C ARG A 108 10.16 -30.99 3.59
N ASN A 109 10.18 -32.01 2.74
CA ASN A 109 11.18 -32.14 1.68
C ASN A 109 11.05 -31.02 0.65
N ASN A 110 9.82 -30.71 0.22
CA ASN A 110 9.53 -29.61 -0.69
C ASN A 110 9.93 -28.25 -0.08
N ARG A 111 9.62 -28.00 1.19
CA ARG A 111 10.03 -26.80 1.89
C ARG A 111 11.55 -26.64 1.91
N SER A 112 12.26 -27.71 2.25
CA SER A 112 13.73 -27.68 2.35
C SER A 112 14.37 -27.30 1.01
N VAL A 113 13.89 -27.89 -0.09
CA VAL A 113 14.37 -27.58 -1.45
C VAL A 113 14.03 -26.14 -1.85
N ASN A 114 12.81 -25.67 -1.58
CA ASN A 114 12.40 -24.31 -1.95
C ASN A 114 13.06 -23.23 -1.09
N ILE A 115 13.39 -23.53 0.18
CA ILE A 115 14.19 -22.64 1.02
C ILE A 115 15.59 -22.46 0.42
N VAL A 116 16.24 -23.52 -0.06
CA VAL A 116 17.55 -23.40 -0.73
C VAL A 116 17.45 -22.55 -1.99
N LYS A 117 16.42 -22.78 -2.82
CA LYS A 117 16.17 -21.95 -4.02
C LYS A 117 15.93 -20.48 -3.67
N LEU A 118 15.15 -20.23 -2.62
CA LEU A 118 14.88 -18.88 -2.15
C LEU A 118 16.18 -18.21 -1.67
N LYS A 119 17.00 -18.89 -0.86
CA LYS A 119 18.31 -18.37 -0.42
C LYS A 119 19.17 -17.91 -1.59
N ASN A 120 19.28 -18.71 -2.66
CA ASN A 120 20.03 -18.32 -3.86
C ASN A 120 19.49 -17.04 -4.54
N LEU A 121 18.20 -16.73 -4.41
CA LEU A 121 17.64 -15.45 -4.87
C LEU A 121 17.94 -14.32 -3.90
N LEU A 122 17.80 -14.57 -2.59
CA LEU A 122 18.09 -13.57 -1.56
C LEU A 122 19.56 -13.16 -1.53
N ASP A 123 20.48 -14.09 -1.80
CA ASP A 123 21.92 -13.83 -1.91
C ASP A 123 22.25 -12.80 -3.01
N LYS A 124 21.37 -12.64 -4.03
CA LYS A 124 21.50 -11.61 -5.06
C LYS A 124 21.04 -10.23 -4.58
N VAL A 125 20.09 -10.19 -3.64
CA VAL A 125 19.53 -8.94 -3.13
C VAL A 125 20.54 -8.29 -2.19
N GLY A 126 20.96 -8.99 -1.14
CA GLY A 126 21.89 -8.44 -0.17
C GLY A 126 21.82 -9.17 1.16
N PRO A 127 22.51 -8.68 2.20
CA PRO A 127 22.61 -9.44 3.44
C PRO A 127 21.26 -9.62 4.15
N TYR A 128 20.97 -10.88 4.47
CA TYR A 128 19.78 -11.31 5.17
C TYR A 128 20.11 -12.34 6.25
N THR A 129 19.21 -12.47 7.21
CA THR A 129 19.18 -13.57 8.17
C THR A 129 17.91 -14.37 7.94
N LEU A 130 18.06 -15.65 7.60
CA LEU A 130 16.97 -16.63 7.53
C LEU A 130 17.26 -17.76 8.49
N GLU A 131 16.58 -17.75 9.64
CA GLU A 131 16.83 -18.69 10.73
C GLU A 131 15.53 -19.27 11.29
N LYS A 132 15.67 -20.35 12.06
CA LYS A 132 14.57 -20.99 12.75
C LYS A 132 14.79 -20.87 14.26
N VAL A 133 13.97 -20.06 14.93
CA VAL A 133 14.04 -19.79 16.37
C VAL A 133 12.71 -20.21 17.00
N ASN A 134 12.75 -21.01 18.06
CA ASN A 134 11.56 -21.49 18.78
C ASN A 134 10.48 -22.09 17.84
N ASP A 135 10.93 -22.96 16.93
CA ASP A 135 10.13 -23.61 15.88
C ASP A 135 9.54 -22.67 14.78
N LYS A 136 9.85 -21.38 14.83
CA LYS A 136 9.37 -20.39 13.86
C LYS A 136 10.50 -19.92 12.95
N TRP A 137 10.18 -19.79 11.68
CA TRP A 137 11.06 -19.19 10.68
C TRP A 137 10.97 -17.68 10.75
N LEU A 138 12.14 -17.05 10.75
CA LEU A 138 12.30 -15.62 10.77
C LEU A 138 13.18 -15.19 9.59
N LEU A 139 12.76 -14.14 8.89
CA LEU A 139 13.48 -13.54 7.77
C LEU A 139 13.63 -12.03 8.02
N TYR A 140 14.87 -11.56 8.05
CA TYR A 140 15.21 -10.14 8.15
C TYR A 140 16.31 -9.79 7.15
N PHE A 141 16.35 -8.53 6.74
CA PHE A 141 17.43 -7.96 5.96
C PHE A 141 18.22 -6.98 6.83
N ASN A 142 19.43 -6.66 6.40
CA ASN A 142 20.15 -5.52 6.97
C ASN A 142 19.54 -4.22 6.42
N ASP A 143 18.81 -3.49 7.26
CA ASP A 143 18.08 -2.27 6.90
C ASP A 143 18.99 -1.15 6.36
N GLU A 144 20.28 -1.15 6.69
CA GLU A 144 21.26 -0.19 6.14
C GLU A 144 21.68 -0.52 4.70
N GLN A 145 21.48 -1.78 4.28
CA GLN A 145 22.00 -2.28 3.00
C GLN A 145 20.91 -2.67 2.01
N VAL A 146 19.73 -3.08 2.48
CA VAL A 146 18.61 -3.47 1.63
C VAL A 146 17.38 -2.65 1.99
N SER A 147 16.92 -1.86 1.02
CA SER A 147 15.75 -1.00 1.19
C SER A 147 14.46 -1.81 1.07
N ILE A 148 13.64 -1.86 2.13
CA ILE A 148 12.31 -2.47 2.07
C ILE A 148 11.27 -1.41 2.41
N ASP A 149 10.39 -1.10 1.46
CA ASP A 149 9.43 0.01 1.60
C ASP A 149 8.44 -0.16 2.76
N LEU A 150 7.99 -1.40 3.00
CA LEU A 150 7.09 -1.70 4.10
C LEU A 150 7.78 -1.60 5.48
N LEU A 151 9.06 -1.94 5.58
CA LEU A 151 9.83 -1.74 6.82
C LEU A 151 10.04 -0.26 7.11
N GLN A 152 10.41 0.52 6.08
CA GLN A 152 10.50 1.98 6.20
C GLN A 152 9.16 2.59 6.61
N TYR A 153 8.05 2.09 6.07
CA TYR A 153 6.72 2.50 6.51
C TYR A 153 6.53 2.25 8.00
N PHE A 154 6.81 1.04 8.51
CA PHE A 154 6.65 0.76 9.94
C PHE A 154 7.55 1.62 10.83
N GLU A 155 8.80 1.84 10.41
CA GLU A 155 9.75 2.70 11.13
C GLU A 155 9.23 4.15 11.22
N LYS A 156 8.76 4.72 10.10
CA LYS A 156 8.27 6.11 10.06
C LYS A 156 6.91 6.26 10.72
N ALA A 157 6.02 5.28 10.57
CA ALA A 157 4.70 5.26 11.20
C ALA A 157 4.78 5.15 12.73
N ALA A 158 5.85 4.58 13.28
CA ALA A 158 6.09 4.53 14.71
C ALA A 158 6.46 5.91 15.31
N THR A 159 6.95 6.84 14.49
CA THR A 159 7.33 8.19 14.91
C THR A 159 6.23 9.20 14.56
N ASP A 160 5.55 9.81 15.54
CA ASP A 160 4.51 10.83 15.32
C ASP A 160 5.09 12.21 14.93
N ILE A 161 6.02 12.21 13.99
CA ILE A 161 6.77 13.37 13.54
C ILE A 161 6.12 13.89 12.24
N PRO A 162 5.59 15.13 12.21
CA PRO A 162 4.86 15.65 11.04
C PRO A 162 5.67 15.66 9.75
N GLU A 163 6.98 15.81 9.83
CA GLU A 163 7.89 15.85 8.67
C GLU A 163 7.94 14.49 7.93
N GLN A 164 7.66 13.38 8.63
CA GLN A 164 7.66 12.03 8.05
C GLN A 164 6.47 11.75 7.13
N ILE A 165 5.44 12.61 7.14
CA ILE A 165 4.23 12.41 6.35
C ILE A 165 4.55 12.45 4.86
N SER A 166 5.46 13.34 4.46
CA SER A 166 5.94 13.40 3.07
C SER A 166 6.54 12.06 2.63
N THR A 167 7.42 11.47 3.44
CA THR A 167 8.02 10.16 3.20
C THR A 167 6.98 9.03 3.18
N LEU A 168 6.03 9.02 4.11
CA LEU A 168 4.95 8.02 4.15
C LEU A 168 4.06 8.08 2.90
N VAL A 169 3.75 9.29 2.42
CA VAL A 169 3.03 9.50 1.16
C VAL A 169 3.85 8.96 0.00
N THR A 170 5.15 9.24 -0.07
CA THR A 170 6.02 8.69 -1.13
C THR A 170 6.09 7.17 -1.12
N LEU A 171 6.20 6.54 0.06
CA LEU A 171 6.23 5.08 0.20
C LEU A 171 4.94 4.43 -0.30
N THR A 172 3.79 5.03 0.02
CA THR A 172 2.46 4.51 -0.31
C THR A 172 1.95 4.95 -1.70
N ALA A 173 2.62 5.90 -2.35
CA ALA A 173 2.24 6.42 -3.67
C ALA A 173 2.27 5.36 -4.78
N ARG A 174 3.03 4.27 -4.61
CA ARG A 174 3.07 3.13 -5.55
C ARG A 174 1.76 2.33 -5.58
N GLY A 175 0.88 2.52 -4.60
CA GLY A 175 -0.39 1.84 -4.45
C GLY A 175 -0.47 1.02 -3.16
N GLY A 176 -1.57 0.29 -3.00
CA GLY A 176 -1.79 -0.59 -1.85
C GLY A 176 -0.76 -1.73 -1.75
N LEU A 177 -0.76 -2.45 -0.65
CA LEU A 177 0.15 -3.58 -0.45
C LEU A 177 -0.13 -4.69 -1.50
N LEU A 178 0.89 -5.04 -2.30
CA LEU A 178 0.90 -6.20 -3.20
C LEU A 178 -0.33 -6.26 -4.14
N THR A 179 -0.58 -5.18 -4.88
CA THR A 179 -1.82 -4.95 -5.66
C THR A 179 -2.15 -6.01 -6.71
N GLU A 180 -1.16 -6.74 -7.21
CA GLU A 180 -1.33 -7.81 -8.22
C GLU A 180 -1.07 -9.21 -7.63
N THR A 181 -1.09 -9.34 -6.32
CA THR A 181 -0.83 -10.62 -5.64
C THR A 181 -2.03 -11.00 -4.80
N GLU A 182 -2.73 -12.05 -5.19
CA GLU A 182 -3.93 -12.52 -4.49
C GLU A 182 -3.70 -13.91 -3.90
N TYR A 183 -3.42 -13.95 -2.60
CA TYR A 183 -3.38 -15.17 -1.79
C TYR A 183 -4.39 -15.01 -0.66
N GLY A 184 -5.22 -16.03 -0.40
CA GLY A 184 -6.28 -15.89 0.61
C GLY A 184 -5.79 -15.59 2.03
N TRP A 185 -4.55 -15.93 2.38
CA TRP A 185 -3.96 -15.56 3.67
C TRP A 185 -3.44 -14.11 3.73
N LEU A 186 -3.25 -13.47 2.57
CA LEU A 186 -2.67 -12.14 2.45
C LEU A 186 -3.68 -11.02 2.74
N ASP A 187 -4.98 -11.30 2.57
CA ASP A 187 -6.06 -10.33 2.75
C ASP A 187 -6.02 -9.65 4.12
N LYS A 188 -5.71 -10.42 5.18
CA LYS A 188 -5.58 -9.87 6.52
C LYS A 188 -4.44 -8.84 6.59
N PHE A 189 -3.27 -9.14 6.03
CA PHE A 189 -2.14 -8.20 6.01
C PHE A 189 -2.47 -6.94 5.21
N LYS A 190 -3.08 -7.09 4.02
CA LYS A 190 -3.51 -5.96 3.20
C LYS A 190 -4.49 -5.07 3.96
N SER A 191 -5.49 -5.66 4.60
CA SER A 191 -6.51 -4.95 5.37
C SER A 191 -5.93 -4.22 6.59
N ASP A 192 -5.11 -4.91 7.39
CA ASP A 192 -4.49 -4.33 8.57
C ASP A 192 -3.59 -3.14 8.19
N ILE A 193 -2.74 -3.29 7.18
CA ILE A 193 -1.82 -2.23 6.72
C ILE A 193 -2.60 -1.07 6.09
N SER A 194 -3.61 -1.34 5.26
CA SER A 194 -4.45 -0.30 4.66
C SER A 194 -5.21 0.50 5.71
N THR A 195 -5.73 -0.17 6.74
CA THR A 195 -6.39 0.48 7.87
C THR A 195 -5.41 1.36 8.63
N GLY A 196 -4.22 0.83 8.95
CA GLY A 196 -3.15 1.59 9.61
C GLY A 196 -2.77 2.86 8.85
N ILE A 197 -2.56 2.76 7.53
CA ILE A 197 -2.24 3.91 6.67
C ILE A 197 -3.36 4.95 6.72
N THR A 198 -4.61 4.51 6.57
CA THR A 198 -5.78 5.40 6.56
C THR A 198 -5.92 6.15 7.89
N THR A 199 -5.83 5.42 9.01
CA THR A 199 -5.90 6.01 10.35
C THR A 199 -4.78 7.02 10.58
N LEU A 200 -3.55 6.68 10.18
CA LEU A 200 -2.39 7.56 10.32
C LEU A 200 -2.57 8.86 9.53
N PHE A 201 -2.95 8.79 8.25
CA PHE A 201 -3.15 9.98 7.43
C PHE A 201 -4.32 10.82 7.90
N LEU A 202 -5.42 10.21 8.33
CA LEU A 202 -6.55 10.94 8.90
C LEU A 202 -6.16 11.72 10.16
N HIS A 203 -5.40 11.09 11.06
CA HIS A 203 -4.89 11.75 12.26
C HIS A 203 -4.01 12.96 11.92
N GLN A 204 -3.13 12.84 10.91
CA GLN A 204 -2.26 13.94 10.50
C GLN A 204 -3.04 15.08 9.84
N LEU A 205 -4.08 14.78 9.05
CA LEU A 205 -4.97 15.80 8.49
C LEU A 205 -5.69 16.58 9.60
N GLN A 206 -6.26 15.88 10.59
CA GLN A 206 -6.95 16.50 11.74
C GLN A 206 -6.01 17.36 12.60
N ARG A 207 -4.74 16.98 12.72
CA ARG A 207 -3.75 17.81 13.43
C ARG A 207 -3.44 19.09 12.67
N ASN A 208 -3.40 19.03 11.34
CA ASN A 208 -3.06 20.18 10.50
C ASN A 208 -4.25 21.14 10.23
N THR A 209 -5.51 20.70 10.41
CA THR A 209 -6.67 21.61 10.26
C THR A 209 -6.69 22.75 11.29
N HIS A 210 -6.07 22.58 12.46
CA HIS A 210 -5.94 23.64 13.47
C HIS A 210 -4.92 24.74 13.08
N LYS A 211 -4.04 24.49 12.10
CA LYS A 211 -3.11 25.52 11.59
C LYS A 211 -3.75 26.51 10.61
N TYR A 212 -4.96 26.23 10.12
CA TYR A 212 -5.64 27.02 9.09
C TYR A 212 -7.06 27.44 9.49
N ALA A 213 -7.36 27.49 10.80
CA ALA A 213 -8.59 28.11 11.24
C ALA A 213 -8.60 29.59 10.77
N PRO A 214 -9.69 30.07 10.14
CA PRO A 214 -9.76 31.47 9.74
C PRO A 214 -9.62 32.35 10.99
N ASP A 215 -8.77 33.37 10.93
CA ASP A 215 -8.72 34.41 11.96
C ASP A 215 -10.13 35.02 12.08
N ASN A 216 -10.70 34.97 13.29
CA ASN A 216 -11.99 35.58 13.62
C ASN A 216 -11.92 37.11 13.58
#